data_AF-A0A961M023-F1
#
_entry.id   AF-A0A961M023-F1
#
_cell.length_a   1.000
_cell.length_b   1.000
_cell.length_c   1.000
_cell.angle_alpha   90.00
_cell.angle_beta   90.00
_cell.angle_gamma   90.00
#
_symmetry.space_group_name_H-M   'P 1'
#
loop_
_entity.id
_entity.type
_entity.pdbx_description
1 polymer ?
#
loop_
_entity_poly.entity_id
_entity_poly.type
_entity_poly.pdbx_seq_one_letter_code
_entity_poly.pdbx_strand_id
1 'polypeptide(L)'
;MTLAHHAPIPELFVSPDSAQKLKLEAGSMPSWDLSARQVCDLELLMNGGFAPLRGFLGQADYDAVVETMRLADGTLWPIPITLDVSHAFADGLTEGQDIALRDAEGVILATMTVTDRWTPDKAREAVGVFGADDPAHPAVHYLRNIAGPVYLGGPVTGIQ
;
A
#
# COMPACT_ATOMS: atom_id res chain seq x y z
N MET A 1 -15.62 15.78 -4.02
CA MET A 1 -15.39 16.93 -4.92
C MET A 1 -14.74 16.40 -6.18
N THR A 2 -15.36 16.56 -7.36
CA THR A 2 -14.71 16.27 -8.63
C THR A 2 -13.55 17.24 -8.80
N LEU A 3 -12.31 16.73 -8.79
CA LEU A 3 -11.15 17.54 -9.19
C LEU A 3 -11.45 18.11 -10.57
N ALA A 4 -11.29 19.43 -10.73
CA ALA A 4 -11.39 20.04 -12.05
C ALA A 4 -10.39 19.34 -12.98
N HIS A 5 -10.76 19.07 -14.24
CA HIS A 5 -9.92 18.36 -15.22
C HIS A 5 -8.53 18.99 -15.50
N HIS A 6 -8.23 20.14 -14.88
CA HIS A 6 -6.97 20.87 -14.98
C HIS A 6 -6.22 21.01 -13.64
N ALA A 7 -6.72 20.40 -12.57
CA ALA A 7 -5.98 20.35 -11.30
C ALA A 7 -4.78 19.40 -11.48
N PRO A 8 -3.57 19.79 -11.05
CA PRO A 8 -2.42 18.90 -11.08
C PRO A 8 -2.72 17.66 -10.24
N ILE A 9 -2.30 16.50 -10.73
CA ILE A 9 -2.43 15.24 -10.00
C ILE A 9 -1.50 15.34 -8.78
N PRO A 10 -1.99 15.12 -7.56
CA PRO A 10 -1.16 15.16 -6.37
C PRO A 10 -0.20 13.95 -6.38
N GLU A 11 1.09 14.24 -6.44
CA GLU A 11 2.17 13.27 -6.21
C GLU A 11 2.49 13.18 -4.70
N LEU A 12 3.11 12.08 -4.29
CA LEU A 12 3.53 11.84 -2.90
C LEU A 12 5.02 12.10 -2.66
N PHE A 13 5.73 12.66 -3.65
CA PHE A 13 7.15 12.98 -3.53
C PHE A 13 7.39 14.20 -2.65
N VAL A 14 8.44 14.11 -1.83
CA VAL A 14 8.96 15.27 -1.11
C VAL A 14 9.88 16.11 -1.99
N SER A 15 10.19 17.34 -1.55
CA SER A 15 11.20 18.16 -2.22
C SER A 15 12.58 17.48 -2.21
N PRO A 16 13.45 17.74 -3.19
CA PRO A 16 14.80 17.14 -3.24
C PRO A 16 15.62 17.34 -1.96
N ASP A 17 15.51 18.51 -1.31
CA ASP A 17 16.18 18.79 -0.04
C ASP A 17 15.63 17.91 1.11
N SER A 18 14.31 17.71 1.14
CA SER A 18 13.66 16.85 2.13
C SER A 18 13.99 15.37 1.88
N ALA A 19 14.12 14.96 0.62
CA ALA A 19 14.46 13.59 0.24
C ALA A 19 15.82 13.16 0.81
N GLN A 20 16.84 14.01 0.73
CA GLN A 20 18.17 13.68 1.29
C GLN A 20 18.12 13.47 2.80
N LYS A 21 17.41 14.35 3.52
CA LYS A 21 17.21 14.23 4.95
C LYS A 21 16.45 12.95 5.30
N LEU A 22 15.35 12.67 4.59
CA LEU A 22 14.52 11.52 4.85
C LEU A 22 15.24 10.20 4.53
N LYS A 23 16.11 10.15 3.50
CA LYS A 23 16.98 8.98 3.24
C LYS A 23 17.88 8.65 4.44
N LEU A 24 18.44 9.67 5.09
CA LEU A 24 19.30 9.47 6.27
C LEU A 24 18.50 8.95 7.47
N GLU A 25 17.33 9.54 7.73
CA GLU A 25 16.44 9.15 8.83
C GLU A 25 15.89 7.72 8.62
N ALA A 26 15.42 7.43 7.41
CA ALA A 26 14.89 6.13 7.00
C ALA A 26 15.94 5.00 7.06
N GLY A 27 17.23 5.32 7.01
CA GLY A 27 18.31 4.36 7.22
C GLY A 27 18.29 3.69 8.60
N SER A 28 17.62 4.30 9.59
CA SER A 28 17.49 3.78 10.96
C SER A 28 16.12 3.18 11.29
N MET A 29 15.15 3.31 10.38
CA MET A 29 13.80 2.76 10.57
C MET A 29 13.78 1.25 10.34
N PRO A 30 12.84 0.50 10.95
CA PRO A 30 12.52 -0.83 10.45
C PRO A 30 12.19 -0.74 8.97
N SER A 31 12.71 -1.67 8.18
CA SER A 31 12.54 -1.64 6.74
C SER A 31 11.91 -2.91 6.22
N TRP A 32 11.06 -2.73 5.21
CA TRP A 32 10.46 -3.79 4.43
C TRP A 32 11.03 -3.77 3.01
N ASP A 33 11.55 -4.91 2.57
CA ASP A 33 11.97 -5.11 1.18
C ASP A 33 10.74 -5.48 0.36
N LEU A 34 10.39 -4.63 -0.59
CA LEU A 34 9.17 -4.76 -1.37
C LEU A 34 9.27 -5.92 -2.36
N SER A 35 8.16 -6.63 -2.55
CA SER A 35 8.03 -7.52 -3.69
C SER A 35 7.92 -6.73 -5.00
N ALA A 36 8.19 -7.37 -6.14
CA ALA A 36 8.07 -6.72 -7.45
C ALA A 36 6.67 -6.11 -7.69
N ARG A 37 5.60 -6.77 -7.19
CA ARG A 37 4.24 -6.23 -7.27
C ARG A 37 4.07 -4.98 -6.40
N GLN A 38 4.60 -5.01 -5.17
CA GLN A 38 4.51 -3.88 -4.24
C GLN A 38 5.30 -2.67 -4.74
N VAL A 39 6.42 -2.87 -5.45
CA VAL A 39 7.15 -1.78 -6.12
C VAL A 39 6.26 -1.12 -7.17
N CYS A 40 5.58 -1.90 -8.03
CA CYS A 40 4.65 -1.34 -9.01
C CYS A 40 3.51 -0.54 -8.37
N ASP A 41 2.93 -1.07 -7.28
CA ASP A 41 1.86 -0.38 -6.55
C ASP A 41 2.39 0.91 -5.91
N LEU A 42 3.60 0.87 -5.32
CA LEU A 42 4.26 2.03 -4.73
C LEU A 42 4.56 3.12 -5.77
N GLU A 43 5.06 2.77 -6.95
CA GLU A 43 5.32 3.73 -8.04
C GLU A 43 4.04 4.47 -8.46
N LEU A 44 2.93 3.75 -8.62
CA LEU A 44 1.63 4.32 -8.98
C LEU A 44 1.01 5.16 -7.86
N LEU A 45 1.26 4.82 -6.60
CA LEU A 45 0.93 5.67 -5.46
C LEU A 45 1.73 6.98 -5.50
N MET A 46 3.05 6.89 -5.66
CA MET A 46 3.94 8.06 -5.56
C MET A 46 3.76 9.05 -6.71
N ASN A 47 3.61 8.56 -7.95
CA ASN A 47 3.43 9.41 -9.13
C ASN A 47 1.99 9.91 -9.35
N GLY A 48 1.06 9.56 -8.43
CA GLY A 48 -0.33 9.98 -8.50
C GLY A 48 -1.20 9.19 -9.50
N GLY A 49 -0.69 8.13 -10.13
CA GLY A 49 -1.46 7.22 -10.97
C GLY A 49 -2.62 6.55 -10.23
N PHE A 50 -2.51 6.43 -8.90
CA PHE A 50 -3.57 5.98 -8.01
C PHE A 50 -4.31 7.09 -7.25
N ALA A 51 -4.26 8.34 -7.72
CA ALA A 51 -5.07 9.40 -7.13
C ALA A 51 -6.56 8.98 -7.08
N PRO A 52 -7.25 9.16 -5.94
CA PRO A 52 -6.88 10.00 -4.80
C PRO A 52 -6.15 9.31 -3.64
N LEU A 53 -5.66 8.08 -3.82
CA LEU A 53 -4.93 7.38 -2.77
C LEU A 53 -3.68 8.14 -2.33
N ARG A 54 -3.40 8.09 -1.03
CA ARG A 54 -2.24 8.75 -0.40
C ARG A 54 -1.24 7.77 0.20
N GLY A 55 -1.42 6.49 -0.07
CA GLY A 55 -0.64 5.39 0.47
C GLY A 55 -1.40 4.08 0.32
N PHE A 56 -0.91 3.03 0.97
CA PHE A 56 -1.58 1.74 1.01
C PHE A 56 -2.84 1.84 1.87
N LEU A 57 -3.92 1.16 1.44
CA LEU A 57 -5.22 1.25 2.08
C LEU A 57 -5.15 0.83 3.55
N GLY A 58 -5.81 1.60 4.42
CA GLY A 58 -6.16 1.16 5.77
C GLY A 58 -7.25 0.07 5.73
N GLN A 59 -7.50 -0.57 6.87
CA GLN A 59 -8.45 -1.68 6.98
C GLN A 59 -9.86 -1.23 6.60
N ALA A 60 -10.29 -0.03 7.00
CA ALA A 60 -11.61 0.49 6.68
C ALA A 60 -11.83 0.69 5.17
N ASP A 61 -10.83 1.26 4.47
CA ASP A 61 -10.89 1.42 3.02
C ASP A 61 -10.82 0.07 2.30
N TYR A 62 -9.96 -0.84 2.77
CA TYR A 62 -9.89 -2.21 2.26
C TYR A 62 -11.24 -2.93 2.37
N ASP A 63 -11.87 -2.91 3.55
CA ASP A 63 -13.14 -3.57 3.78
C ASP A 63 -14.25 -2.99 2.89
N ALA A 64 -14.30 -1.66 2.76
CA ALA A 64 -15.24 -0.97 1.87
C ALA A 64 -15.02 -1.32 0.39
N VAL A 65 -13.77 -1.43 -0.05
CA VAL A 65 -13.42 -1.78 -1.44
C VAL A 65 -13.85 -3.20 -1.75
N VAL A 66 -13.56 -4.15 -0.86
CA VAL A 66 -13.95 -5.57 -1.03
C VAL A 66 -15.47 -5.74 -1.08
N GLU A 67 -16.23 -4.93 -0.34
CA GLU A 67 -17.68 -5.07 -0.24
C GLU A 67 -18.46 -4.27 -1.30
N THR A 68 -17.97 -3.09 -1.64
CA THR A 68 -18.75 -2.09 -2.39
C THR A 68 -18.00 -1.47 -3.58
N MET A 69 -16.76 -1.89 -3.85
CA MET A 69 -15.88 -1.32 -4.87
C MET A 69 -15.67 0.19 -4.68
N ARG A 70 -15.69 0.65 -3.43
CA ARG A 70 -15.51 2.05 -3.05
C ARG A 70 -14.63 2.15 -1.82
N LEU A 71 -13.88 3.25 -1.73
CA LEU A 71 -13.24 3.65 -0.48
C LEU A 71 -14.29 3.98 0.58
N ALA A 72 -13.90 4.06 1.84
CA ALA A 72 -14.79 4.34 2.96
C ALA A 72 -15.49 5.72 2.83
N ASP A 73 -14.89 6.66 2.09
CA ASP A 73 -15.48 7.97 1.79
C ASP A 73 -16.48 7.94 0.61
N GLY A 74 -16.69 6.78 -0.01
CA GLY A 74 -17.60 6.56 -1.14
C GLY A 74 -16.95 6.76 -2.52
N THR A 75 -15.68 7.15 -2.61
CA THR A 75 -14.94 7.25 -3.87
C THR A 75 -14.89 5.89 -4.57
N LEU A 76 -15.16 5.85 -5.88
CA LEU A 76 -15.07 4.61 -6.65
C LEU A 76 -13.63 4.09 -6.68
N TRP A 77 -13.42 2.87 -6.20
CA TRP A 77 -12.12 2.22 -6.18
C TRP A 77 -12.30 0.69 -6.10
N PRO A 78 -12.14 -0.05 -7.21
CA PRO A 78 -12.55 -1.46 -7.26
C PRO A 78 -11.49 -2.47 -6.82
N ILE A 79 -10.22 -2.09 -6.69
CA ILE A 79 -9.10 -3.02 -6.42
C ILE A 79 -8.34 -2.59 -5.16
N PRO A 80 -8.21 -3.43 -4.12
CA PRO A 80 -7.48 -3.06 -2.92
C PRO A 80 -5.97 -2.94 -3.21
N ILE A 81 -5.37 -1.83 -2.78
CA ILE A 81 -3.93 -1.57 -2.88
C ILE A 81 -3.36 -1.61 -1.45
N THR A 82 -2.78 -2.74 -1.06
CA THR A 82 -2.36 -3.02 0.33
C THR A 82 -0.90 -3.43 0.39
N LEU A 83 -0.21 -3.13 1.51
CA LEU A 83 1.15 -3.64 1.74
C LEU A 83 1.08 -4.93 2.56
N ASP A 84 1.25 -6.08 1.90
CA ASP A 84 1.28 -7.38 2.55
C ASP A 84 2.68 -7.77 3.05
N VAL A 85 2.78 -8.15 4.32
CA VAL A 85 4.04 -8.44 5.01
C VAL A 85 3.97 -9.75 5.80
N SER A 86 5.13 -10.23 6.25
CA SER A 86 5.20 -11.39 7.15
C SER A 86 4.74 -11.05 8.57
N HIS A 87 4.26 -12.06 9.31
CA HIS A 87 3.97 -11.92 10.75
C HIS A 87 5.18 -11.42 11.53
N ALA A 88 6.37 -11.99 11.27
CA ALA A 88 7.58 -11.63 11.99
C ALA A 88 7.94 -10.15 11.85
N PHE A 89 7.74 -9.56 10.67
CA PHE A 89 7.93 -8.12 10.48
C PHE A 89 6.83 -7.33 11.19
N ALA A 90 5.57 -7.69 10.96
CA ALA A 90 4.42 -6.97 11.49
C ALA A 90 4.38 -6.94 13.03
N ASP A 91 4.74 -8.04 13.70
CA ASP A 91 4.70 -8.19 15.16
C ASP A 91 5.65 -7.21 15.88
N GLY A 92 6.74 -6.80 15.21
CA GLY A 92 7.70 -5.84 15.74
C GLY A 92 7.28 -4.37 15.59
N LEU A 93 6.16 -4.09 14.90
CA LEU A 93 5.69 -2.74 14.63
C LEU A 93 4.66 -2.27 15.65
N THR A 94 4.63 -0.95 15.83
CA THR A 94 3.59 -0.24 16.57
C THR A 94 2.79 0.66 15.62
N GLU A 95 1.49 0.84 15.85
CA GLU A 95 0.70 1.82 15.10
C GLU A 95 1.26 3.25 15.32
N GLY A 96 1.26 4.05 14.27
CA GLY A 96 1.91 5.35 14.20
C GLY A 96 3.42 5.32 13.94
N GLN A 97 4.02 4.13 13.81
CA GLN A 97 5.45 3.99 13.52
C GLN A 97 5.75 4.17 12.03
N ASP A 98 6.84 4.86 11.73
CA ASP A 98 7.36 4.95 10.36
C ASP A 98 8.24 3.75 10.01
N ILE A 99 8.03 3.21 8.81
CA ILE A 99 8.87 2.18 8.20
C ILE A 99 9.48 2.68 6.88
N ALA A 100 10.65 2.17 6.55
CA ALA A 100 11.28 2.40 5.25
C ALA A 100 10.87 1.30 4.26
N LEU A 101 10.54 1.68 3.03
CA LEU A 101 10.22 0.76 1.94
C LEU A 101 11.39 0.71 0.96
N ARG A 102 11.93 -0.48 0.70
CA ARG A 102 13.12 -0.69 -0.12
C ARG A 102 12.83 -1.54 -1.36
N ASP A 103 13.58 -1.31 -2.44
CA ASP A 103 13.63 -2.25 -3.56
C ASP A 103 14.51 -3.48 -3.24
N ALA A 104 14.62 -4.40 -4.20
CA ALA A 104 15.41 -5.62 -4.06
C ALA A 104 16.92 -5.36 -3.97
N GLU A 105 17.38 -4.20 -4.42
CA GLU A 105 18.76 -3.71 -4.32
C GLU A 105 19.05 -3.02 -2.96
N GLY A 106 18.03 -2.86 -2.12
CA GLY A 106 18.11 -2.24 -0.79
C GLY A 106 18.01 -0.71 -0.78
N VAL A 107 17.69 -0.11 -1.93
CA VAL A 107 17.50 1.34 -2.09
C VAL A 107 16.18 1.74 -1.44
N ILE A 108 16.22 2.75 -0.56
CA ILE A 108 15.02 3.30 0.07
C ILE A 108 14.28 4.16 -0.97
N LEU A 109 13.06 3.71 -1.31
CA LEU A 109 12.19 4.39 -2.27
C LEU A 109 11.23 5.36 -1.58
N ALA A 110 10.72 4.97 -0.41
CA ALA A 110 9.72 5.72 0.33
C ALA A 110 9.75 5.40 1.83
N THR A 111 9.01 6.18 2.60
CA THR A 111 8.60 5.83 3.97
C THR A 111 7.09 5.70 4.04
N MET A 112 6.60 4.91 4.99
CA MET A 112 5.19 4.76 5.26
C MET A 112 4.95 4.84 6.77
N THR A 113 3.97 5.64 7.19
CA THR A 113 3.50 5.64 8.58
C THR A 113 2.44 4.55 8.73
N VAL A 114 2.68 3.53 9.55
CA VAL A 114 1.72 2.43 9.73
C VAL A 114 0.56 2.91 10.58
N THR A 115 -0.63 3.05 10.00
CA THR A 115 -1.85 3.39 10.76
C THR A 115 -2.63 2.16 11.17
N ASP A 116 -2.58 1.12 10.33
CA ASP A 116 -3.42 -0.06 10.45
C ASP A 116 -2.57 -1.32 10.26
N ARG A 117 -2.84 -2.35 11.05
CA ARG A 117 -2.22 -3.68 10.92
C ARG A 117 -3.26 -4.76 11.20
N TRP A 118 -3.58 -5.57 10.19
CA TRP A 118 -4.60 -6.62 10.34
C TRP A 118 -4.30 -7.86 9.50
N THR A 119 -4.96 -8.97 9.83
CA THR A 119 -4.96 -10.18 9.01
C THR A 119 -6.24 -10.22 8.18
N PRO A 120 -6.16 -10.13 6.85
CA PRO A 120 -7.35 -10.13 5.99
C PRO A 120 -7.97 -11.53 5.85
N ASP A 121 -9.28 -11.59 5.64
CA ASP A 121 -9.93 -12.78 5.09
C ASP A 121 -9.73 -12.82 3.57
N LYS A 122 -8.68 -13.53 3.15
CA LYS A 122 -8.34 -13.69 1.74
C LYS A 122 -9.40 -14.43 0.92
N ALA A 123 -10.27 -15.23 1.55
CA ALA A 123 -11.39 -15.87 0.85
C ALA A 123 -12.46 -14.83 0.50
N ARG A 124 -12.77 -13.96 1.47
CA ARG A 124 -13.68 -12.83 1.28
C ARG A 124 -13.18 -11.90 0.18
N GLU A 125 -11.89 -11.56 0.19
CA GLU A 125 -11.29 -10.73 -0.86
C GLU A 125 -11.36 -11.40 -2.23
N ALA A 126 -11.05 -12.70 -2.33
CA ALA A 126 -11.09 -13.41 -3.59
C ALA A 126 -12.47 -13.36 -4.24
N VAL A 127 -13.53 -13.62 -3.46
CA VAL A 127 -14.91 -13.56 -3.95
C VAL A 127 -15.35 -12.12 -4.24
N GLY A 128 -15.06 -11.18 -3.33
CA GLY A 128 -15.51 -9.79 -3.45
C GLY A 128 -14.84 -9.02 -4.60
N VAL A 129 -13.56 -9.29 -4.86
CA VAL A 129 -12.77 -8.55 -5.85
C VAL A 129 -12.64 -9.32 -7.17
N PHE A 130 -12.44 -10.64 -7.13
CA PHE A 130 -12.20 -11.46 -8.33
C PHE A 130 -13.42 -12.30 -8.74
N GLY A 131 -14.54 -12.19 -8.02
CA GLY A 131 -15.81 -12.84 -8.32
C GLY A 131 -15.94 -14.29 -7.85
N ALA A 132 -14.82 -14.98 -7.63
CA ALA A 132 -14.78 -16.34 -7.09
C ALA A 132 -13.43 -16.63 -6.41
N ASP A 133 -13.44 -17.52 -5.43
CA ASP A 133 -12.22 -18.10 -4.83
C ASP A 133 -11.71 -19.29 -5.67
N ASP A 134 -11.48 -19.05 -6.96
CA ASP A 134 -10.98 -20.05 -7.90
C ASP A 134 -9.43 -20.01 -7.94
N PRO A 135 -8.73 -21.08 -7.49
CA PRO A 135 -7.28 -21.12 -7.50
C PRO A 135 -6.66 -21.08 -8.92
N ALA A 136 -7.44 -21.32 -9.98
CA ALA A 136 -6.99 -21.15 -11.35
C ALA A 136 -6.89 -19.67 -11.78
N HIS A 137 -7.58 -18.75 -11.09
CA HIS A 137 -7.49 -17.33 -11.36
C HIS A 137 -6.13 -16.78 -10.87
N PRO A 138 -5.31 -16.13 -11.74
CA PRO A 138 -3.95 -15.71 -11.37
C PRO A 138 -3.89 -14.80 -10.13
N ALA A 139 -4.85 -13.88 -10.00
CA ALA A 139 -4.89 -12.99 -8.83
C ALA A 139 -5.27 -13.71 -7.53
N VAL A 140 -6.16 -14.71 -7.59
CA VAL A 140 -6.53 -15.55 -6.44
C VAL A 140 -5.34 -16.42 -6.06
N HIS A 141 -4.65 -17.00 -7.05
CA HIS A 141 -3.43 -17.76 -6.83
C HIS A 141 -2.36 -16.92 -6.11
N TYR A 142 -2.11 -15.69 -6.58
CA TYR A 142 -1.18 -14.77 -5.93
C TYR A 142 -1.61 -14.45 -4.49
N LEU A 143 -2.87 -14.06 -4.31
CA LEU A 143 -3.43 -13.71 -3.01
C LEU A 143 -3.23 -14.83 -1.98
N ARG A 144 -3.49 -16.08 -2.37
CA ARG A 144 -3.39 -17.24 -1.49
C ARG A 144 -1.96 -17.69 -1.20
N ASN A 145 -1.11 -17.72 -2.22
CA ASN A 145 0.15 -18.46 -2.17
C ASN A 145 1.39 -17.58 -2.12
N ILE A 146 1.27 -16.30 -2.49
CA ILE A 146 2.41 -15.38 -2.62
C ILE A 146 2.29 -14.22 -1.65
N ALA A 147 1.10 -13.61 -1.56
CA ALA A 147 0.90 -12.44 -0.70
C ALA A 147 1.12 -12.80 0.79
N GLY A 148 1.73 -11.89 1.54
CA GLY A 148 1.92 -11.96 2.97
C GLY A 148 0.61 -12.11 3.76
N PRO A 149 0.67 -12.66 4.98
CA PRO A 149 -0.52 -12.90 5.80
C PRO A 149 -1.03 -11.66 6.57
N VAL A 150 -0.24 -10.60 6.69
CA VAL A 150 -0.61 -9.38 7.42
C VAL A 150 -0.60 -8.21 6.46
N TYR A 151 -1.64 -7.39 6.47
CA TYR A 151 -1.70 -6.16 5.69
C TYR A 151 -1.39 -4.97 6.60
N LEU A 152 -0.58 -4.06 6.07
CA LEU A 152 -0.28 -2.76 6.66
C LEU A 152 -0.92 -1.68 5.79
N GLY A 153 -1.60 -0.75 6.46
CA GLY A 153 -2.17 0.44 5.84
C GLY A 153 -1.50 1.70 6.35
N GLY A 154 -1.50 2.74 5.52
CA GLY A 154 -1.01 4.04 5.95
C GLY A 154 -0.48 4.93 4.81
N PRO A 155 -0.31 6.23 5.09
CA PRO A 155 0.16 7.18 4.10
C PRO A 155 1.62 6.93 3.72
N VAL A 156 1.94 7.17 2.45
CA VAL A 156 3.26 7.02 1.87
C VAL A 156 3.88 8.39 1.62
N THR A 157 5.17 8.50 1.89
CA THR A 157 6.00 9.66 1.54
C THR A 157 7.13 9.20 0.62
N GLY A 158 7.04 9.56 -0.65
CA GLY A 158 8.01 9.21 -1.69
C GLY A 158 9.29 10.02 -1.58
N ILE A 159 10.43 9.35 -1.71
CA ILE A 159 11.76 9.93 -1.53
C ILE A 159 12.49 10.15 -2.87
N GLN A 160 12.14 9.41 -3.91
CA GLN A 160 12.83 9.43 -5.20
C GLN A 160 11.89 9.18 -6.37
#